data_AF-A0A5T2JVH6-F1
#
_entry.id   AF-A0A5T2JVH6-F1
#
_cell.length_a   1.000
_cell.length_b   1.000
_cell.length_c   1.000
_cell.angle_alpha   90.00
_cell.angle_beta   90.00
_cell.angle_gamma   90.00
#
_symmetry.space_group_name_H-M   'P 1'
#
loop_
_entity.id
_entity.type
_entity.pdbx_description
1 polymer ?
#
loop_
_entity_poly.entity_id
_entity_poly.type
_entity_poly.pdbx_seq_one_letter_code
_entity_poly.pdbx_strand_id
1 'polypeptide(L)'
;ELVFNNGFIIAFSAVFILTSLSLLSHLLKYKKISFLIGVLAAILAVMISVPGIAIFGENPIFYPRVYIGFSALIFFVFVTPIILKKNSRVILGAQLIATFYLFSLMNAATNAVRSDVDFQRVTAERIINNLDTLGASTYHKVVILGQLRNSPLAHINSLSYPVIKVLVPQHFINGYDGGRYTLMHQGLDYVEYPTPSEQSKYRDIISGRKDDFSNNLYSIYLVNGTAVIDFEKTKYDNINSSMLSYNYKNKDINDVYYGSNYFHACVSNSLSPTLKIHEWYYLLFHMKNGEVSNRSFSVPYGVERNNSTCLVSQWNDSIDVNNVESIEFGIYNIDTVIRRLDLGN
;
A
#
# COMPACT_ATOMS: atom_id res chain seq x y z
N GLU A 1 9.83 -8.46 -9.73
CA GLU A 1 8.50 -9.13 -9.64
C GLU A 1 7.30 -8.25 -10.00
N LEU A 2 7.19 -7.00 -9.52
CA LEU A 2 6.00 -6.13 -9.72
C LEU A 2 5.55 -5.91 -11.18
N VAL A 3 6.48 -5.78 -12.13
CA VAL A 3 6.15 -5.62 -13.57
C VAL A 3 5.72 -6.94 -14.20
N PHE A 4 6.09 -8.07 -13.59
CA PHE A 4 5.95 -9.39 -14.18
C PHE A 4 4.73 -10.19 -13.70
N ASN A 5 4.03 -9.74 -12.65
CA ASN A 5 3.04 -10.57 -11.96
C ASN A 5 1.57 -10.30 -12.31
N ASN A 6 1.26 -9.46 -13.32
CA ASN A 6 -0.14 -9.13 -13.65
C ASN A 6 -0.34 -8.68 -15.12
N GLY A 7 -1.61 -8.47 -15.52
CA GLY A 7 -2.10 -8.19 -16.88
C GLY A 7 -1.38 -7.12 -17.71
N PHE A 8 -0.46 -6.37 -17.11
CA PHE A 8 0.57 -5.59 -17.79
C PHE A 8 1.39 -6.45 -18.77
N ILE A 9 1.90 -7.63 -18.37
CA ILE A 9 2.59 -8.53 -19.31
C ILE A 9 1.65 -8.92 -20.44
N ILE A 10 0.42 -9.33 -20.14
CA ILE A 10 -0.50 -9.85 -21.15
C ILE A 10 -0.80 -8.79 -22.21
N ALA A 11 -1.06 -7.54 -21.79
CA ALA A 11 -1.31 -6.42 -22.71
C ALA A 11 -0.07 -6.05 -23.53
N PHE A 12 1.13 -6.02 -22.92
CA PHE A 12 2.35 -5.60 -23.61
C PHE A 12 3.01 -6.71 -24.42
N SER A 13 3.00 -7.96 -23.95
CA SER A 13 3.61 -9.11 -24.63
C SER A 13 3.06 -9.30 -26.04
N ALA A 14 1.75 -9.14 -26.24
CA ALA A 14 1.14 -9.22 -27.56
C ALA A 14 1.69 -8.15 -28.51
N VAL A 15 1.79 -6.89 -28.07
CA VAL A 15 2.30 -5.77 -28.89
C VAL A 15 3.81 -5.90 -29.13
N PHE A 16 4.57 -6.33 -28.12
CA PHE A 16 6.01 -6.60 -28.25
C PHE A 16 6.31 -7.74 -29.22
N ILE A 17 5.61 -8.87 -29.11
CA ILE A 17 5.74 -10.01 -30.01
C ILE A 17 5.39 -9.58 -31.44
N LEU A 18 4.29 -8.87 -31.63
CA LEU A 18 3.88 -8.36 -32.94
C LEU A 18 4.90 -7.38 -33.53
N THR A 19 5.47 -6.51 -32.70
CA THR A 19 6.52 -5.57 -33.11
C THR A 19 7.78 -6.31 -33.57
N SER A 20 8.23 -7.28 -32.77
CA SER A 20 9.37 -8.14 -33.12
C SER A 20 9.14 -8.93 -34.42
N LEU A 21 7.94 -9.50 -34.60
CA LEU A 21 7.56 -10.20 -35.84
C LEU A 21 7.52 -9.25 -37.04
N SER A 22 7.02 -8.01 -36.85
CA SER A 22 6.99 -7.00 -37.91
C SER A 22 8.40 -6.61 -38.36
N LEU A 23 9.31 -6.37 -37.41
CA LEU A 23 10.73 -6.10 -37.64
C LEU A 23 11.42 -7.27 -38.36
N LEU A 24 11.23 -8.49 -37.87
CA LEU A 24 11.82 -9.70 -38.46
C LEU A 24 11.33 -9.90 -39.89
N SER A 25 10.03 -9.75 -40.14
CA SER A 25 9.46 -9.89 -41.49
C SER A 25 9.99 -8.85 -42.47
N HIS A 26 10.29 -7.64 -42.00
CA HIS A 26 10.85 -6.58 -42.82
C HIS A 26 12.34 -6.82 -43.12
N LEU A 27 13.10 -7.25 -42.12
CA LEU A 27 14.50 -7.66 -42.26
C LEU A 27 14.66 -8.79 -43.29
N LEU A 28 13.84 -9.83 -43.19
CA LEU A 28 13.86 -10.98 -44.11
C LEU A 28 13.51 -10.58 -45.55
N LYS A 29 12.56 -9.64 -45.73
CA LYS A 29 12.08 -9.23 -47.06
C LYS A 29 13.06 -8.30 -47.80
N TYR A 30 13.64 -7.32 -47.10
CA TYR A 30 14.40 -6.26 -47.78
C TYR A 30 15.93 -6.40 -47.66
N LYS A 31 16.44 -7.22 -46.71
CA LYS A 31 17.87 -7.51 -46.51
C LYS A 31 18.80 -6.27 -46.55
N LYS A 32 18.30 -5.10 -46.12
CA LYS A 32 19.07 -3.84 -46.13
C LYS A 32 19.90 -3.74 -44.84
N ILE A 33 21.22 -3.71 -44.99
CA ILE A 33 22.18 -3.56 -43.88
C ILE A 33 21.95 -2.25 -43.11
N SER A 34 21.62 -1.15 -43.81
CA SER A 34 21.32 0.13 -43.16
C SER A 34 20.11 0.07 -42.21
N PHE A 35 19.10 -0.75 -42.52
CA PHE A 35 17.96 -0.97 -41.64
C PHE A 35 18.35 -1.77 -40.40
N LEU A 36 19.17 -2.81 -40.56
CA LEU A 36 19.70 -3.60 -39.44
C LEU A 36 20.50 -2.73 -38.47
N ILE A 37 21.38 -1.87 -38.99
CA ILE A 37 22.18 -0.92 -38.20
C ILE A 37 21.25 0.04 -37.43
N GLY A 38 20.22 0.58 -38.10
CA GLY A 38 19.25 1.48 -37.45
C GLY A 38 18.47 0.82 -36.32
N VAL A 39 18.04 -0.44 -36.48
CA VAL A 39 17.33 -1.19 -35.42
C VAL A 39 18.25 -1.47 -34.23
N LEU A 40 19.50 -1.88 -34.48
CA LEU A 40 20.51 -2.08 -33.43
C LEU A 40 20.78 -0.79 -32.65
N ALA A 41 20.95 0.33 -33.36
CA ALA A 41 21.13 1.64 -32.74
C ALA A 41 19.91 2.05 -31.89
N ALA A 42 18.69 1.80 -32.36
CA ALA A 42 17.46 2.08 -31.61
C ALA A 42 17.36 1.24 -30.33
N ILE A 43 17.68 -0.06 -30.39
CA ILE A 43 17.67 -0.94 -29.20
C ILE A 43 18.68 -0.44 -28.17
N LEU A 44 19.91 -0.11 -28.60
CA LEU A 44 20.95 0.48 -27.75
C LEU A 44 20.49 1.80 -27.12
N ALA A 45 19.90 2.70 -27.91
CA ALA A 45 19.39 3.98 -27.42
C ALA A 45 18.30 3.79 -26.36
N VAL A 46 17.38 2.84 -26.56
CA VAL A 46 16.31 2.54 -25.60
C VAL A 46 16.87 1.88 -24.32
N MET A 47 17.82 0.95 -24.44
CA MET A 47 18.50 0.33 -23.29
C MET A 47 19.21 1.34 -22.40
N ILE A 48 19.75 2.41 -22.98
CA ILE A 48 20.37 3.52 -22.23
C ILE A 48 19.29 4.47 -21.68
N SER A 49 18.25 4.76 -22.47
CA SER A 49 17.23 5.75 -22.11
C SER A 49 16.36 5.31 -20.93
N VAL A 50 15.97 4.03 -20.86
CA VAL A 50 15.04 3.50 -19.83
C VAL A 50 15.58 3.64 -18.40
N PRO A 51 16.80 3.15 -18.09
CA PRO A 51 17.44 3.40 -16.79
C PRO A 51 18.17 4.75 -16.72
N GLY A 52 18.49 5.38 -17.86
CA GLY A 52 19.12 6.69 -17.93
C GLY A 52 20.48 6.76 -17.20
N ILE A 53 20.73 7.89 -16.55
CA ILE A 53 21.96 8.14 -15.78
C ILE A 53 22.08 7.17 -14.58
N ALA A 54 20.97 6.54 -14.15
CA ALA A 54 20.99 5.61 -13.03
C ALA A 54 21.89 4.39 -13.28
N ILE A 55 22.18 4.00 -14.53
CA ILE A 55 23.14 2.92 -14.84
C ILE A 55 24.53 3.20 -14.26
N PHE A 56 24.91 4.48 -14.19
CA PHE A 56 26.24 4.89 -13.75
C PHE A 56 26.30 5.24 -12.25
N GLY A 57 25.20 5.08 -11.52
CA GLY A 57 25.14 5.35 -10.08
C GLY A 57 25.66 4.15 -9.27
N GLU A 58 26.47 4.42 -8.25
CA GLU A 58 27.01 3.40 -7.32
C GLU A 58 25.89 2.70 -6.52
N ASN A 59 24.76 3.39 -6.30
CA ASN A 59 23.51 2.84 -5.75
C ASN A 59 22.31 3.44 -6.50
N PRO A 60 21.81 2.83 -7.58
CA PRO A 60 20.74 3.40 -8.38
C PRO A 60 19.41 3.41 -7.60
N ILE A 61 18.99 4.59 -7.16
CA ILE A 61 17.66 4.78 -6.57
C ILE A 61 16.65 5.03 -7.70
N PHE A 62 15.76 4.06 -7.92
CA PHE A 62 14.73 4.12 -8.96
C PHE A 62 13.55 5.00 -8.52
N TYR A 63 13.64 6.30 -8.82
CA TYR A 63 12.54 7.24 -8.65
C TYR A 63 11.63 7.30 -9.89
N PRO A 64 10.38 7.79 -9.77
CA PRO A 64 9.46 7.95 -10.89
C PRO A 64 10.07 8.64 -12.13
N ARG A 65 10.97 9.61 -11.91
CA ARG A 65 11.71 10.33 -12.98
C ARG A 65 12.63 9.43 -13.82
N VAL A 66 13.11 8.31 -13.28
CA VAL A 66 13.95 7.34 -14.00
C VAL A 66 13.12 6.63 -15.07
N TYR A 67 11.82 6.43 -14.84
CA TYR A 67 10.92 5.78 -15.80
C TYR A 67 10.46 6.67 -16.96
N ILE A 68 10.92 7.92 -17.07
CA ILE A 68 10.60 8.76 -18.24
C ILE A 68 11.10 8.09 -19.53
N GLY A 69 12.27 7.45 -19.51
CA GLY A 69 12.79 6.71 -20.67
C GLY A 69 11.96 5.49 -21.06
N PHE A 70 11.16 4.95 -20.14
CA PHE A 70 10.22 3.87 -20.43
C PHE A 70 9.10 4.31 -21.40
N SER A 71 8.74 5.60 -21.40
CA SER A 71 7.76 6.12 -22.38
C SER A 71 8.28 6.04 -23.82
N ALA A 72 9.59 6.25 -24.01
CA ALA A 72 10.24 6.14 -25.32
C ALA A 72 10.23 4.68 -25.84
N LEU A 73 10.46 3.70 -24.96
CA LEU A 73 10.32 2.27 -25.29
C LEU A 73 8.89 1.94 -25.71
N ILE A 74 7.90 2.38 -24.95
CA ILE A 74 6.48 2.16 -25.27
C ILE A 74 6.16 2.80 -26.63
N PHE A 75 6.56 4.05 -26.84
CA PHE A 75 6.32 4.74 -28.11
C PHE A 75 6.90 3.99 -29.31
N PHE A 76 8.15 3.51 -29.19
CA PHE A 76 8.82 2.73 -30.25
C PHE A 76 8.02 1.46 -30.62
N VAL A 77 7.51 0.75 -29.61
CA VAL A 77 6.74 -0.49 -29.80
C VAL A 77 5.41 -0.22 -30.51
N PHE A 78 4.72 0.87 -30.21
CA PHE A 78 3.46 1.21 -30.88
C PHE A 78 3.64 1.75 -32.31
N VAL A 79 4.70 2.51 -32.56
CA VAL A 79 4.91 3.19 -33.85
C VAL A 79 5.50 2.27 -34.92
N THR A 80 6.31 1.28 -34.52
CA THR A 80 7.01 0.39 -35.46
C THR A 80 6.07 -0.38 -36.42
N PRO A 81 4.97 -1.01 -35.97
CA PRO A 81 4.03 -1.68 -36.88
C PRO A 81 3.37 -0.74 -37.90
N ILE A 82 3.14 0.52 -37.50
CA ILE A 82 2.51 1.57 -38.32
C ILE A 82 3.48 2.00 -39.43
N ILE A 83 4.73 2.31 -39.08
CA ILE A 83 5.78 2.71 -40.05
C ILE A 83 6.03 1.59 -41.06
N LEU A 84 6.07 0.33 -40.61
CA LEU A 84 6.29 -0.82 -41.46
C LEU A 84 5.06 -1.23 -42.29
N LYS A 85 3.97 -0.43 -42.25
CA LYS A 85 2.70 -0.65 -42.96
C LYS A 85 2.10 -2.03 -42.71
N LYS A 86 2.35 -2.61 -41.54
CA LYS A 86 1.81 -3.91 -41.11
C LYS A 86 0.52 -3.69 -40.33
N ASN A 87 -0.42 -2.92 -40.88
CA ASN A 87 -1.69 -2.57 -40.20
C ASN A 87 -2.79 -3.62 -40.46
N SER A 88 -2.70 -4.78 -39.81
CA SER A 88 -3.84 -5.71 -39.76
C SER A 88 -4.89 -5.21 -38.78
N ARG A 89 -6.17 -5.60 -38.97
CA ARG A 89 -7.25 -5.28 -38.01
C ARG A 89 -6.92 -5.76 -36.59
N VAL A 90 -6.19 -6.87 -36.48
CA VAL A 90 -5.72 -7.44 -35.21
C VAL A 90 -4.70 -6.51 -34.53
N ILE A 91 -3.76 -5.93 -35.29
CA ILE A 91 -2.74 -5.01 -34.77
C ILE A 91 -3.39 -3.72 -34.27
N LEU A 92 -4.34 -3.16 -35.03
CA LEU A 92 -5.10 -1.98 -34.60
C LEU A 92 -5.92 -2.27 -33.33
N GLY A 93 -6.56 -3.44 -33.25
CA GLY A 93 -7.29 -3.86 -32.05
C GLY A 93 -6.38 -3.99 -30.83
N ALA A 94 -5.22 -4.63 -30.96
CA ALA A 94 -4.25 -4.77 -29.88
C ALA A 94 -3.70 -3.41 -29.41
N GLN A 95 -3.40 -2.50 -30.35
CA GLN A 95 -2.96 -1.14 -30.03
C GLN A 95 -4.05 -0.34 -29.31
N LEU A 96 -5.32 -0.46 -29.72
CA LEU A 96 -6.44 0.20 -29.04
C LEU A 96 -6.61 -0.30 -27.60
N ILE A 97 -6.57 -1.62 -27.38
CA ILE A 97 -6.65 -2.22 -26.04
C ILE A 97 -5.50 -1.72 -25.15
N ALA A 98 -4.28 -1.76 -25.68
CA ALA A 98 -3.11 -1.34 -24.93
C ALA A 98 -3.11 0.17 -24.64
N THR A 99 -3.63 1.00 -25.57
CA THR A 99 -3.82 2.44 -25.35
C THR A 99 -4.86 2.71 -24.26
N PHE A 100 -5.99 2.00 -24.28
CA PHE A 100 -7.02 2.14 -23.26
C PHE A 100 -6.51 1.72 -21.86
N TYR A 101 -5.73 0.64 -21.82
CA TYR A 101 -5.05 0.20 -20.60
C TYR A 101 -4.07 1.27 -20.08
N LEU A 102 -3.22 1.82 -20.96
CA LEU A 102 -2.26 2.86 -20.61
C LEU A 102 -2.94 4.15 -20.12
N PHE A 103 -4.04 4.56 -20.76
CA PHE A 103 -4.80 5.72 -20.35
C PHE A 103 -5.43 5.51 -18.96
N SER A 104 -6.00 4.32 -18.72
CA SER A 104 -6.56 3.95 -17.42
C SER A 104 -5.47 3.91 -16.33
N LEU A 105 -4.32 3.31 -16.64
CA LEU A 105 -3.15 3.29 -15.75
C LEU A 105 -2.66 4.70 -15.44
N MET A 106 -2.56 5.57 -16.45
CA MET A 106 -2.11 6.95 -16.27
C MET A 106 -3.06 7.75 -15.38
N ASN A 107 -4.37 7.59 -15.55
CA ASN A 107 -5.36 8.22 -14.68
C ASN A 107 -5.29 7.67 -13.25
N ALA A 108 -5.22 6.35 -13.09
CA ALA A 108 -5.10 5.71 -11.78
C ALA A 108 -3.82 6.13 -11.05
N ALA A 109 -2.69 6.17 -11.76
CA ALA A 109 -1.41 6.62 -11.24
C ALA A 109 -1.43 8.10 -10.87
N THR A 110 -1.98 8.97 -11.73
CA THR A 110 -2.07 10.41 -11.46
C THR A 110 -2.93 10.68 -10.23
N ASN A 111 -4.08 10.01 -10.12
CA ASN A 111 -4.96 10.15 -8.97
C ASN A 111 -4.33 9.60 -7.68
N ALA A 112 -3.61 8.47 -7.79
CA ALA A 112 -2.87 7.91 -6.67
C ALA A 112 -1.79 8.88 -6.18
N VAL A 113 -0.96 9.42 -7.09
CA VAL A 113 0.11 10.37 -6.73
C VAL A 113 -0.46 11.64 -6.11
N ARG A 114 -1.50 12.25 -6.71
CA ARG A 114 -2.14 13.45 -6.17
C ARG A 114 -2.69 13.21 -4.77
N SER A 115 -3.45 12.13 -4.60
CA SER A 115 -4.00 11.76 -3.30
C SER A 115 -2.91 11.47 -2.27
N ASP A 116 -1.77 10.91 -2.68
CA ASP A 116 -0.67 10.63 -1.76
C ASP A 116 0.06 11.89 -1.33
N VAL A 117 0.32 12.82 -2.26
CA VAL A 117 0.91 14.13 -1.97
C VAL A 117 0.01 14.92 -1.02
N ASP A 118 -1.31 14.95 -1.28
CA ASP A 118 -2.26 15.61 -0.39
C ASP A 118 -2.32 14.95 0.98
N PHE A 119 -2.30 13.61 1.03
CA PHE A 119 -2.27 12.86 2.29
C PHE A 119 -1.02 13.15 3.12
N GLN A 120 0.14 13.24 2.47
CA GLN A 120 1.41 13.59 3.11
C GLN A 120 1.41 15.04 3.58
N ARG A 121 0.87 15.98 2.80
CA ARG A 121 0.68 17.38 3.20
C ARG A 121 -0.16 17.48 4.47
N VAL A 122 -1.34 16.87 4.48
CA VAL A 122 -2.23 16.86 5.64
C VAL A 122 -1.58 16.16 6.83
N THR A 123 -0.79 15.11 6.60
CA THR A 123 -0.06 14.43 7.68
C THR A 123 1.03 15.33 8.26
N ALA A 124 1.77 16.07 7.43
CA ALA A 124 2.76 17.05 7.87
C ALA A 124 2.12 18.17 8.70
N GLU A 125 1.01 18.75 8.25
CA GLU A 125 0.25 19.76 9.00
C GLU A 125 -0.21 19.23 10.37
N ARG A 126 -0.69 17.97 10.42
CA ARG A 126 -1.06 17.32 11.68
C ARG A 126 0.13 17.13 12.61
N ILE A 127 1.29 16.72 12.08
CA ILE A 127 2.51 16.57 12.86
C ILE A 127 2.90 17.91 13.48
N ILE A 128 2.92 18.98 12.68
CA ILE A 128 3.26 20.33 13.13
C ILE A 128 2.32 20.78 14.24
N ASN A 129 1.00 20.68 14.03
CA ASN A 129 0.01 21.06 15.05
C ASN A 129 0.17 20.25 16.36
N ASN A 130 0.52 18.97 16.27
CA ASN A 130 0.78 18.15 17.44
C ASN A 130 2.08 18.55 18.14
N LEU A 131 3.13 18.90 17.39
CA LEU A 131 4.36 19.46 17.96
C LEU A 131 4.12 20.81 18.64
N ASP A 132 3.30 21.69 18.05
CA ASP A 132 2.89 22.96 18.66
C ASP A 132 2.16 22.73 19.99
N THR A 133 1.21 21.79 19.99
CA THR A 133 0.43 21.42 21.19
C THR A 133 1.34 20.86 22.30
N LEU A 134 2.40 20.14 21.92
CA LEU A 134 3.39 19.61 22.84
C LEU A 134 4.48 20.63 23.23
N GLY A 135 4.44 21.86 22.69
CA GLY A 135 5.48 22.88 22.91
C GLY A 135 6.84 22.53 22.30
N ALA A 136 6.86 21.65 21.29
CA ALA A 136 8.06 21.09 20.66
C ALA A 136 8.28 21.58 19.22
N SER A 137 7.45 22.50 18.71
CA SER A 137 7.62 23.04 17.35
C SER A 137 8.86 23.90 17.17
N THR A 138 9.47 24.36 18.26
CA THR A 138 10.75 25.07 18.26
C THR A 138 11.96 24.14 18.25
N TYR A 139 11.76 22.81 18.25
CA TYR A 139 12.87 21.86 18.21
C TYR A 139 13.52 21.86 16.82
N HIS A 140 14.79 22.22 16.78
CA HIS A 140 15.58 22.26 15.55
C HIS A 140 15.98 20.88 15.02
N LYS A 141 15.73 19.79 15.76
CA LYS A 141 16.07 18.44 15.31
C LYS A 141 14.83 17.55 15.25
N VAL A 142 14.58 16.96 14.09
CA VAL A 142 13.51 15.98 13.90
C VAL A 142 14.08 14.69 13.33
N VAL A 143 13.60 13.57 13.85
CA VAL A 143 13.95 12.24 13.39
C VAL A 143 12.68 11.57 12.90
N ILE A 144 12.66 11.12 11.64
CA ILE A 144 11.61 10.22 11.16
C ILE A 144 12.08 8.80 11.38
N LEU A 145 11.26 7.94 11.97
CA LEU A 145 11.44 6.50 11.99
C LEU A 145 10.29 5.86 11.21
N GLY A 146 10.60 4.84 10.43
CA GLY A 146 9.64 4.15 9.59
C GLY A 146 9.36 4.78 8.25
N GLN A 147 8.23 4.39 7.70
CA GLN A 147 7.69 4.88 6.45
C GLN A 147 6.20 5.16 6.63
N LEU A 148 5.76 6.35 6.22
CA LEU A 148 4.33 6.65 6.18
C LEU A 148 3.65 5.75 5.13
N ARG A 149 2.55 5.12 5.52
CA ARG A 149 1.73 4.35 4.60
C ARG A 149 1.18 5.21 3.45
N ASN A 150 0.94 4.58 2.30
CA ASN A 150 0.26 5.24 1.19
C ASN A 150 -1.16 5.68 1.59
N SER A 151 -1.66 6.71 0.93
CA SER A 151 -3.05 7.14 1.03
C SER A 151 -4.01 5.99 0.67
N PRO A 152 -5.22 5.95 1.24
CA PRO A 152 -6.20 4.90 0.94
C PRO A 152 -6.49 4.76 -0.56
N LEU A 153 -6.57 5.87 -1.30
CA LEU A 153 -6.80 5.85 -2.74
C LEU A 153 -5.59 5.29 -3.50
N ALA A 154 -4.37 5.69 -3.12
CA ALA A 154 -3.16 5.13 -3.72
C ALA A 154 -3.03 3.63 -3.44
N HIS A 155 -3.41 3.19 -2.23
CA HIS A 155 -3.46 1.77 -1.88
C HIS A 155 -4.46 1.00 -2.76
N ILE A 156 -5.71 1.46 -2.88
CA ILE A 156 -6.74 0.83 -3.72
C ILE A 156 -6.29 0.78 -5.19
N ASN A 157 -5.81 1.90 -5.74
CA ASN A 157 -5.33 1.93 -7.12
C ASN A 157 -4.14 0.98 -7.34
N SER A 158 -3.31 0.77 -6.31
CA SER A 158 -2.20 -0.19 -6.37
C SER A 158 -2.63 -1.65 -6.36
N LEU A 159 -3.83 -1.98 -5.87
CA LEU A 159 -4.41 -3.31 -5.97
C LEU A 159 -4.78 -3.64 -7.42
N SER A 160 -5.35 -2.66 -8.14
CA SER A 160 -5.68 -2.79 -9.56
C SER A 160 -4.46 -2.69 -10.48
N TYR A 161 -3.52 -1.80 -10.14
CA TYR A 161 -2.31 -1.53 -10.92
C TYR A 161 -1.07 -1.56 -10.02
N PRO A 162 -0.43 -2.72 -9.80
CA PRO A 162 0.69 -2.86 -8.87
C PRO A 162 1.89 -1.94 -9.14
N VAL A 163 2.11 -1.55 -10.40
CA VAL A 163 3.17 -0.60 -10.78
C VAL A 163 3.03 0.75 -10.05
N ILE A 164 1.81 1.13 -9.64
CA ILE A 164 1.55 2.35 -8.88
C ILE A 164 2.31 2.36 -7.55
N LYS A 165 2.58 1.20 -6.92
CA LYS A 165 3.36 1.14 -5.66
C LYS A 165 4.74 1.76 -5.77
N VAL A 166 5.34 1.70 -6.96
CA VAL A 166 6.69 2.23 -7.25
C VAL A 166 6.61 3.68 -7.76
N LEU A 167 5.49 4.07 -8.39
CA LEU A 167 5.30 5.41 -8.95
C LEU A 167 4.90 6.45 -7.89
N VAL A 168 4.24 6.02 -6.80
CA VAL A 168 3.81 6.92 -5.73
C VAL A 168 5.01 7.38 -4.91
N PRO A 169 5.24 8.69 -4.77
CA PRO A 169 6.41 9.22 -4.07
C PRO A 169 6.31 8.95 -2.57
N GLN A 170 7.41 8.50 -1.98
CA GLN A 170 7.53 8.28 -0.54
C GLN A 170 8.36 9.40 0.07
N HIS A 171 7.71 10.41 0.67
CA HIS A 171 8.42 11.53 1.29
C HIS A 171 8.89 11.18 2.71
N PHE A 172 8.01 10.61 3.54
CA PHE A 172 8.34 10.19 4.90
C PHE A 172 8.88 8.75 4.89
N ILE A 173 10.20 8.60 4.74
CA ILE A 173 10.90 7.31 4.81
C ILE A 173 12.23 7.48 5.55
N ASN A 174 12.64 6.42 6.25
CA ASN A 174 13.90 6.35 6.99
C ASN A 174 15.09 6.90 6.19
N GLY A 175 15.81 7.88 6.77
CA GLY A 175 17.06 8.39 6.22
C GLY A 175 16.92 9.20 4.93
N TYR A 176 15.70 9.52 4.49
CA TYR A 176 15.45 10.36 3.32
C TYR A 176 14.95 11.74 3.73
N ASP A 177 15.54 12.77 3.12
CA ASP A 177 15.20 14.17 3.41
C ASP A 177 13.79 14.59 2.93
N GLY A 178 13.06 13.75 2.21
CA GLY A 178 11.72 14.09 1.71
C GLY A 178 10.75 14.54 2.80
N GLY A 179 10.76 13.88 3.95
CA GLY A 179 9.90 14.21 5.09
C GLY A 179 10.30 15.54 5.72
N ARG A 180 11.60 15.82 5.81
CA ARG A 180 12.16 17.10 6.26
C ARG A 180 11.65 18.25 5.40
N TYR A 181 11.85 18.14 4.08
CA TYR A 181 11.41 19.16 3.13
C TYR A 181 9.90 19.34 3.16
N THR A 182 9.13 18.26 3.31
CA THR A 182 7.68 18.33 3.39
C THR A 182 7.24 19.09 4.64
N LEU A 183 7.82 18.80 5.81
CA LEU A 183 7.54 19.50 7.07
C LEU A 183 7.93 20.98 7.00
N MET A 184 9.13 21.29 6.51
CA MET A 184 9.58 22.68 6.35
C MET A 184 8.70 23.44 5.34
N HIS A 185 8.31 22.80 4.25
CA HIS A 185 7.42 23.40 3.25
C HIS A 185 6.02 23.70 3.82
N GLN A 186 5.56 22.91 4.81
CA GLN A 186 4.29 23.17 5.52
C GLN A 186 4.43 24.14 6.71
N GLY A 187 5.61 24.70 6.96
CA GLY A 187 5.81 25.76 7.94
C GLY A 187 6.52 25.36 9.24
N LEU A 188 7.08 24.15 9.34
CA LEU A 188 7.98 23.81 10.46
C LEU A 188 9.31 24.56 10.29
N ASP A 189 9.70 25.34 11.30
CA ASP A 189 10.92 26.14 11.25
C ASP A 189 12.18 25.26 11.15
N TYR A 190 13.28 25.80 10.64
CA TYR A 190 14.49 25.08 10.22
C TYR A 190 14.82 23.84 11.05
N VAL A 191 14.64 22.69 10.41
CA VAL A 191 14.84 21.37 11.00
C VAL A 191 16.10 20.71 10.43
N GLU A 192 16.93 20.19 11.32
CA GLU A 192 18.06 19.33 11.05
C GLU A 192 17.64 17.85 11.16
N TYR A 193 18.12 17.04 10.22
CA TYR A 193 17.93 15.59 10.28
C TYR A 193 19.22 14.93 10.78
N PRO A 194 19.12 13.94 11.69
CA PRO A 194 20.27 13.16 12.08
C PRO A 194 20.85 12.39 10.89
N THR A 195 22.15 12.09 10.96
CA THR A 195 22.75 11.13 10.04
C THR A 195 22.09 9.75 10.18
N PRO A 196 22.13 8.88 9.16
CA PRO A 196 21.53 7.53 9.26
C PRO A 196 22.03 6.72 10.47
N SER A 197 23.29 6.90 10.89
CA SER A 197 23.86 6.24 12.07
C SER A 197 23.39 6.83 13.41
N GLU A 198 22.94 8.09 13.43
CA GLU A 198 22.28 8.69 14.60
C GLU A 198 20.81 8.29 14.68
N GLN A 199 20.15 8.08 13.55
CA GLN A 199 18.74 7.69 13.47
C GLN A 199 18.46 6.36 14.20
N SER A 200 19.34 5.36 14.08
CA SER A 200 19.21 4.08 14.78
C SER A 200 19.29 4.23 16.31
N LYS A 201 20.06 5.19 16.81
CA LYS A 201 20.16 5.44 18.26
C LYS A 201 18.82 5.90 18.85
N TYR A 202 18.07 6.71 18.11
CA TYR A 202 16.75 7.17 18.56
C TYR A 202 15.75 6.03 18.64
N ARG A 203 15.83 5.04 17.73
CA ARG A 203 15.01 3.82 17.79
C ARG A 203 15.25 3.04 19.09
N ASP A 204 16.50 2.93 19.52
CA ASP A 204 16.84 2.26 20.78
C ASP A 204 16.36 3.07 22.00
N ILE A 205 16.52 4.39 21.97
CA ILE A 205 16.09 5.29 23.07
C ILE A 205 14.57 5.24 23.28
N ILE A 206 13.78 5.14 22.21
CA ILE A 206 12.32 5.04 22.32
C ILE A 206 11.84 3.59 22.56
N SER A 207 12.72 2.60 22.47
CA SER A 207 12.35 1.20 22.70
C SER A 207 12.01 1.00 24.18
N GLY A 208 10.72 0.85 24.49
CA GLY A 208 10.21 0.72 25.86
C GLY A 208 9.82 2.03 26.55
N ARG A 209 9.91 3.17 25.85
CA ARG A 209 9.38 4.45 26.35
C ARG A 209 7.90 4.62 25.92
N LYS A 210 7.10 5.25 26.78
CA LYS A 210 5.75 5.72 26.41
C LYS A 210 5.85 6.92 25.46
N ASP A 211 5.00 6.96 24.45
CA ASP A 211 4.86 8.08 23.54
C ASP A 211 4.38 9.34 24.25
N ASP A 212 4.88 10.50 23.80
CA ASP A 212 4.38 11.81 24.22
C ASP A 212 3.07 12.15 23.48
N PHE A 213 2.90 11.58 22.28
CA PHE A 213 1.65 11.58 21.54
C PHE A 213 1.57 10.37 20.60
N SER A 214 0.39 9.79 20.41
CA SER A 214 0.18 8.75 19.40
C SER A 214 -1.21 8.81 18.78
N ASN A 215 -1.25 8.54 17.47
CA ASN A 215 -2.48 8.40 16.71
C ASN A 215 -2.43 7.17 15.78
N ASN A 216 -3.38 7.10 14.87
CA ASN A 216 -3.56 6.00 13.93
C ASN A 216 -2.57 5.97 12.75
N LEU A 217 -1.71 6.99 12.64
CA LEU A 217 -0.74 7.16 11.55
C LEU A 217 0.71 7.19 12.06
N TYR A 218 0.96 7.77 13.23
CA TYR A 218 2.30 7.92 13.81
C TYR A 218 2.25 8.13 15.32
N SER A 219 3.42 8.02 15.95
CA SER A 219 3.68 8.46 17.32
C SER A 219 4.78 9.52 17.37
N ILE A 220 4.81 10.33 18.43
CA ILE A 220 5.82 11.35 18.68
C ILE A 220 6.48 11.07 20.03
N TYR A 221 7.81 11.14 20.04
CA TYR A 221 8.64 11.10 21.24
C TYR A 221 9.54 12.32 21.31
N LEU A 222 9.56 13.00 22.45
CA LEU A 222 10.40 14.16 22.71
C LEU A 222 11.63 13.72 23.52
N VAL A 223 12.80 13.75 22.90
CA VAL A 223 14.06 13.26 23.46
C VAL A 223 15.10 14.36 23.42
N ASN A 224 15.46 14.95 24.57
CA ASN A 224 16.55 15.93 24.69
C ASN A 224 16.51 17.05 23.63
N GLY A 225 15.35 17.70 23.45
CA GLY A 225 15.18 18.76 22.44
C GLY A 225 15.09 18.27 20.99
N THR A 226 14.91 16.96 20.78
CA THR A 226 14.69 16.33 19.47
C THR A 226 13.27 15.76 19.41
N ALA A 227 12.53 16.01 18.34
CA ALA A 227 11.24 15.38 18.09
C ALA A 227 11.42 14.13 17.19
N VAL A 228 11.08 12.97 17.71
CA VAL A 228 11.13 11.70 16.98
C VAL A 228 9.71 11.35 16.54
N ILE A 229 9.48 11.34 15.23
CA ILE A 229 8.21 10.94 14.60
C ILE A 229 8.36 9.49 14.15
N ASP A 230 7.60 8.59 14.76
CA ASP A 230 7.67 7.16 14.49
C ASP A 230 6.41 6.69 13.72
N PHE A 231 6.61 6.19 12.51
CA PHE A 231 5.58 5.57 11.67
C PHE A 231 5.53 4.03 11.81
N GLU A 232 6.47 3.42 12.54
CA GLU A 232 6.49 1.96 12.78
C GLU A 232 5.71 1.58 14.03
N LYS A 233 5.66 2.46 15.02
CA LYS A 233 4.84 2.28 16.21
C LYS A 233 3.76 3.34 16.25
N THR A 234 2.53 2.90 16.10
CA THR A 234 1.33 3.72 16.14
C THR A 234 0.46 3.31 17.32
N LYS A 235 -0.62 4.05 17.56
CA LYS A 235 -1.63 3.67 18.55
C LYS A 235 -2.16 2.26 18.28
N TYR A 236 -2.24 1.86 17.02
CA TYR A 236 -2.67 0.51 16.63
C TYR A 236 -1.67 -0.56 17.04
N ASP A 237 -0.38 -0.31 17.10
CA ASP A 237 0.61 -1.32 17.52
C ASP A 237 0.55 -1.54 19.03
N ASN A 238 0.29 -0.49 19.81
CA ASN A 238 -0.01 -0.60 21.23
C ASN A 238 -1.34 -1.34 21.48
N ILE A 239 -2.36 -1.08 20.63
CA ILE A 239 -3.62 -1.81 20.66
C ILE A 239 -3.41 -3.29 20.29
N ASN A 240 -2.71 -3.58 19.20
CA ASN A 240 -2.46 -4.92 18.67
C ASN A 240 -1.61 -5.76 19.61
N SER A 241 -0.56 -5.17 20.22
CA SER A 241 0.28 -5.84 21.23
C SER A 241 -0.44 -6.09 22.56
N SER A 242 -1.55 -5.40 22.81
CA SER A 242 -2.46 -5.67 23.93
C SER A 242 -3.59 -6.66 23.59
N MET A 243 -3.70 -7.10 22.34
CA MET A 243 -4.71 -8.09 21.96
C MET A 243 -4.31 -9.48 22.44
N LEU A 244 -5.28 -10.20 22.99
CA LEU A 244 -5.14 -11.60 23.35
C LEU A 244 -5.57 -12.47 22.17
N SER A 245 -4.79 -13.51 21.89
CA SER A 245 -5.19 -14.53 20.92
C SER A 245 -6.37 -15.33 21.48
N TYR A 246 -7.33 -15.68 20.64
CA TYR A 246 -8.45 -16.54 20.98
C TYR A 246 -8.57 -17.69 20.00
N ASN A 247 -8.88 -18.89 20.48
CA ASN A 247 -9.04 -20.06 19.63
C ASN A 247 -10.50 -20.51 19.61
N TYR A 248 -11.16 -20.26 18.48
CA TYR A 248 -12.48 -20.82 18.19
C TYR A 248 -12.41 -22.34 17.99
N LYS A 249 -13.46 -23.09 18.37
CA LYS A 249 -13.50 -24.55 18.12
C LYS A 249 -13.77 -24.84 16.65
N ASN A 250 -14.46 -23.94 15.96
CA ASN A 250 -14.70 -23.99 14.54
C ASN A 250 -13.44 -23.60 13.76
N LYS A 251 -12.93 -24.55 12.98
CA LYS A 251 -11.74 -24.37 12.13
C LYS A 251 -11.95 -23.38 10.99
N ASP A 252 -13.19 -23.03 10.69
CA ASP A 252 -13.52 -21.98 9.72
C ASP A 252 -13.25 -20.57 10.24
N ILE A 253 -12.94 -20.40 11.53
CA ILE A 253 -12.53 -19.11 12.12
C ILE A 253 -11.10 -19.27 12.66
N ASN A 254 -10.17 -18.49 12.13
CA ASN A 254 -8.76 -18.56 12.49
C ASN A 254 -8.15 -17.16 12.65
N ASP A 255 -6.92 -17.12 13.17
CA ASP A 255 -6.14 -15.90 13.38
C ASP A 255 -6.93 -14.83 14.18
N VAL A 256 -7.52 -15.26 15.29
CA VAL A 256 -8.40 -14.40 16.10
C VAL A 256 -7.62 -13.72 17.20
N TYR A 257 -7.77 -12.39 17.27
CA TYR A 257 -7.27 -11.55 18.33
C TYR A 257 -8.35 -10.60 18.81
N TYR A 258 -8.40 -10.36 20.11
CA TYR A 258 -9.33 -9.41 20.70
C TYR A 258 -8.61 -8.54 21.73
N GLY A 259 -8.97 -7.26 21.77
CA GLY A 259 -8.48 -6.29 22.74
C GLY A 259 -9.64 -5.51 23.34
N SER A 260 -9.32 -4.52 24.17
CA SER A 260 -10.35 -3.73 24.87
C SER A 260 -11.31 -3.01 23.93
N ASN A 261 -10.83 -2.56 22.77
CA ASN A 261 -11.60 -1.77 21.80
C ASN A 261 -11.66 -2.38 20.39
N TYR A 262 -11.15 -3.59 20.19
CA TYR A 262 -10.84 -4.13 18.88
C TYR A 262 -11.00 -5.64 18.79
N PHE A 263 -11.36 -6.11 17.61
CA PHE A 263 -11.43 -7.53 17.26
C PHE A 263 -10.91 -7.76 15.85
N HIS A 264 -10.08 -8.78 15.70
CA HIS A 264 -9.60 -9.32 14.43
C HIS A 264 -9.97 -10.80 14.36
N ALA A 265 -10.51 -11.26 13.22
CA ALA A 265 -10.66 -12.68 12.94
C ALA A 265 -10.67 -12.93 11.43
N CYS A 266 -9.98 -13.97 10.99
CA CYS A 266 -10.09 -14.46 9.62
C CYS A 266 -11.13 -15.59 9.56
N VAL A 267 -12.14 -15.40 8.72
CA VAL A 267 -13.27 -16.33 8.58
C VAL A 267 -13.26 -16.92 7.19
N SER A 268 -13.27 -18.25 7.10
CA SER A 268 -13.34 -18.96 5.82
C SER A 268 -14.61 -18.58 5.06
N ASN A 269 -14.47 -18.23 3.79
CA ASN A 269 -15.64 -17.97 2.93
C ASN A 269 -16.41 -19.26 2.57
N SER A 270 -15.89 -20.44 2.94
CA SER A 270 -16.62 -21.71 2.91
C SER A 270 -17.52 -21.95 4.13
N LEU A 271 -17.47 -21.09 5.14
CA LEU A 271 -18.36 -21.15 6.30
C LEU A 271 -19.82 -21.14 5.80
N SER A 272 -20.68 -22.03 6.30
CA SER A 272 -22.08 -22.12 5.87
C SER A 272 -23.02 -21.57 6.94
N PRO A 273 -23.83 -20.49 6.71
CA PRO A 273 -23.96 -19.83 5.44
C PRO A 273 -22.78 -18.90 5.18
N THR A 274 -22.51 -18.73 3.90
CA THR A 274 -21.42 -17.92 3.36
C THR A 274 -21.55 -16.48 3.83
N LEU A 275 -20.42 -15.86 4.19
CA LEU A 275 -20.38 -14.44 4.47
C LEU A 275 -20.93 -13.65 3.28
N LYS A 276 -21.84 -12.71 3.56
CA LYS A 276 -22.40 -11.83 2.55
C LYS A 276 -22.09 -10.38 2.86
N ILE A 277 -21.85 -9.64 1.79
CA ILE A 277 -21.72 -8.19 1.84
C ILE A 277 -23.06 -7.62 2.31
N HIS A 278 -23.01 -6.61 3.20
CA HIS A 278 -24.18 -5.95 3.80
C HIS A 278 -25.01 -6.79 4.79
N GLU A 279 -24.55 -7.98 5.20
CA GLU A 279 -25.09 -8.64 6.39
C GLU A 279 -24.42 -8.11 7.66
N TRP A 280 -25.20 -8.04 8.75
CA TRP A 280 -24.70 -7.69 10.07
C TRP A 280 -24.35 -8.96 10.83
N TYR A 281 -23.22 -8.91 11.53
CA TYR A 281 -22.71 -9.99 12.35
C TYR A 281 -22.57 -9.49 13.77
N TYR A 282 -22.66 -10.40 14.74
CA TYR A 282 -22.50 -10.09 16.15
C TYR A 282 -21.40 -10.95 16.79
N LEU A 283 -20.80 -10.36 17.81
CA LEU A 283 -19.84 -10.97 18.72
C LEU A 283 -20.40 -10.81 20.12
N LEU A 284 -20.59 -11.92 20.83
CA LEU A 284 -20.93 -11.89 22.25
C LEU A 284 -19.69 -12.27 23.05
N PHE A 285 -19.22 -11.36 23.90
CA PHE A 285 -18.17 -11.63 24.88
C PHE A 285 -18.87 -12.05 26.17
N HIS A 286 -18.77 -13.34 26.51
CA HIS A 286 -19.22 -13.89 27.77
C HIS A 286 -18.11 -13.65 28.80
N MET A 287 -18.43 -12.92 29.86
CA MET A 287 -17.49 -12.49 30.89
C MET A 287 -17.55 -13.45 32.08
N LYS A 288 -16.44 -13.63 32.82
CA LYS A 288 -16.35 -14.56 33.97
C LYS A 288 -17.29 -14.17 35.13
N ASN A 289 -17.75 -12.92 35.16
CA ASN A 289 -18.73 -12.42 36.12
C ASN A 289 -20.20 -12.69 35.69
N GLY A 290 -20.43 -13.34 34.55
CA GLY A 290 -21.75 -13.64 34.00
C GLY A 290 -22.36 -12.53 33.13
N GLU A 291 -21.67 -11.40 32.94
CA GLU A 291 -22.11 -10.36 32.00
C GLU A 291 -21.86 -10.78 30.55
N VAL A 292 -22.69 -10.28 29.63
CA VAL A 292 -22.52 -10.53 28.19
C VAL A 292 -22.44 -9.20 27.46
N SER A 293 -21.30 -8.93 26.81
CA SER A 293 -21.09 -7.74 26.00
C SER A 293 -21.32 -8.05 24.53
N ASN A 294 -22.29 -7.39 23.91
CA ASN A 294 -22.60 -7.54 22.48
C ASN A 294 -21.86 -6.47 21.66
N ARG A 295 -21.20 -6.90 20.59
CA ARG A 295 -20.58 -6.04 19.58
C ARG A 295 -21.06 -6.46 18.21
N SER A 296 -21.46 -5.51 17.38
CA SER A 296 -21.87 -5.77 16.00
C SER A 296 -20.83 -5.25 15.02
N PHE A 297 -20.74 -5.90 13.86
CA PHE A 297 -19.89 -5.44 12.76
C PHE A 297 -20.49 -5.87 11.42
N SER A 298 -20.07 -5.23 10.33
CA SER A 298 -20.45 -5.56 8.97
C SER A 298 -19.23 -6.02 8.18
N VAL A 299 -19.40 -7.02 7.31
CA VAL A 299 -18.30 -7.52 6.47
C VAL A 299 -17.86 -6.44 5.45
N PRO A 300 -16.57 -6.11 5.36
CA PRO A 300 -16.07 -5.12 4.41
C PRO A 300 -16.18 -5.61 2.96
N TYR A 301 -16.09 -4.68 2.01
CA TYR A 301 -16.11 -4.99 0.57
C TYR A 301 -14.96 -5.94 0.18
N GLY A 302 -15.26 -7.02 -0.55
CA GLY A 302 -14.23 -7.90 -1.15
C GLY A 302 -14.19 -9.36 -0.66
N VAL A 303 -15.35 -10.01 -0.50
CA VAL A 303 -15.42 -11.45 -0.14
C VAL A 303 -15.16 -12.32 -1.38
N GLU A 304 -13.96 -12.88 -1.53
CA GLU A 304 -13.63 -13.85 -2.58
C GLU A 304 -14.00 -15.28 -2.16
N ARG A 305 -14.81 -16.01 -2.93
CA ARG A 305 -15.35 -17.34 -2.56
C ARG A 305 -14.35 -18.40 -2.06
N ASN A 306 -13.07 -18.32 -2.46
CA ASN A 306 -12.08 -19.37 -2.21
C ASN A 306 -11.05 -19.04 -1.11
N ASN A 307 -11.11 -17.85 -0.52
CA ASN A 307 -10.17 -17.40 0.52
C ASN A 307 -10.87 -17.14 1.85
N SER A 308 -10.13 -17.00 2.94
CA SER A 308 -10.64 -16.43 4.18
C SER A 308 -10.81 -14.91 4.04
N THR A 309 -11.86 -14.36 4.65
CA THR A 309 -12.04 -12.91 4.82
C THR A 309 -11.61 -12.53 6.23
N CYS A 310 -10.59 -11.68 6.33
CA CYS A 310 -10.17 -11.13 7.62
C CYS A 310 -11.00 -9.89 7.97
N LEU A 311 -11.65 -9.97 9.12
CA LEU A 311 -12.60 -9.00 9.65
C LEU A 311 -11.89 -8.21 10.74
N VAL A 312 -11.99 -6.89 10.67
CA VAL A 312 -11.52 -6.00 11.73
C VAL A 312 -12.69 -5.15 12.18
N SER A 313 -12.97 -5.19 13.49
CA SER A 313 -13.96 -4.32 14.12
C SER A 313 -13.30 -3.47 15.20
N GLN A 314 -13.76 -2.23 15.31
CA GLN A 314 -13.38 -1.29 16.35
C GLN A 314 -14.66 -0.76 17.02
N TRP A 315 -14.66 -0.67 18.34
CA TRP A 315 -15.76 -0.09 19.11
C TRP A 315 -15.26 0.99 20.08
N ASN A 316 -16.18 1.84 20.53
CA ASN A 316 -15.88 2.97 21.42
C ASN A 316 -15.89 2.57 22.90
N ASP A 317 -16.74 1.60 23.28
CA ASP A 317 -16.91 1.19 24.68
C ASP A 317 -16.02 0.00 25.02
N SER A 318 -15.04 0.19 25.89
CA SER A 318 -14.05 -0.83 26.20
C SER A 318 -14.64 -2.07 26.88
N ILE A 319 -14.14 -3.25 26.51
CA ILE A 319 -14.35 -4.51 27.24
C ILE A 319 -13.15 -4.78 28.17
N ASP A 320 -13.40 -5.35 29.35
CA ASP A 320 -12.32 -5.84 30.22
C ASP A 320 -11.80 -7.18 29.69
N VAL A 321 -10.68 -7.11 28.97
CA VAL A 321 -10.08 -8.25 28.27
C VAL A 321 -9.72 -9.40 29.21
N ASN A 322 -9.35 -9.12 30.47
CA ASN A 322 -8.97 -10.16 31.44
C ASN A 322 -10.17 -10.92 32.02
N ASN A 323 -11.35 -10.32 31.90
CA ASN A 323 -12.61 -10.86 32.40
C ASN A 323 -13.39 -11.60 31.30
N VAL A 324 -12.88 -11.70 30.07
CA VAL A 324 -13.49 -12.52 29.02
C VAL A 324 -13.29 -14.01 29.35
N GLU A 325 -14.39 -14.78 29.33
CA GLU A 325 -14.41 -16.23 29.48
C GLU A 325 -14.52 -16.93 28.13
N SER A 326 -15.43 -16.46 27.27
CA SER A 326 -15.56 -16.96 25.90
C SER A 326 -16.13 -15.90 24.97
N ILE A 327 -15.86 -16.05 23.68
CA ILE A 327 -16.38 -15.21 22.60
C ILE A 327 -17.23 -16.11 21.69
N GLU A 328 -18.45 -15.66 21.43
CA GLU A 328 -19.40 -16.27 20.48
C GLU A 328 -19.51 -15.40 19.23
N PHE A 329 -19.47 -16.03 18.06
CA PHE A 329 -19.58 -15.38 16.76
C PHE A 329 -20.88 -15.80 16.07
N GLY A 330 -21.70 -14.84 15.63
CA GLY A 330 -22.98 -15.15 14.96
C GLY A 330 -23.42 -14.15 13.91
N ILE A 331 -24.49 -14.51 13.18
CA ILE A 331 -25.04 -13.74 12.06
C ILE A 331 -26.39 -13.14 12.49
N TYR A 332 -26.57 -11.86 12.23
CA TYR A 332 -27.84 -11.17 12.37
C TYR A 332 -28.56 -11.16 11.01
N ASN A 333 -29.49 -12.09 10.80
CA ASN A 333 -30.40 -12.08 9.65
C ASN A 333 -31.81 -11.75 10.15
N ILE A 334 -32.40 -10.68 9.59
CA ILE A 334 -33.73 -10.16 9.96
C ILE A 334 -34.83 -11.21 9.80
N ASP A 335 -34.67 -12.17 8.90
CA ASP A 335 -35.67 -13.21 8.62
C ASP A 335 -35.43 -14.51 9.41
N THR A 336 -34.20 -14.75 9.89
CA THR A 336 -33.83 -15.93 10.69
C THR A 336 -32.66 -15.60 11.61
N VAL A 337 -32.86 -15.57 12.94
CA VAL A 337 -31.73 -15.52 13.87
C VAL A 337 -31.05 -16.89 13.89
N ILE A 338 -30.11 -17.12 12.98
CA ILE A 338 -29.28 -18.33 12.99
C ILE A 338 -28.18 -18.11 14.02
N ARG A 339 -28.41 -18.56 15.26
CA ARG A 339 -27.38 -18.63 16.29
C ARG A 339 -26.32 -19.65 15.88
N ARG A 340 -25.06 -19.23 15.87
CA ARG A 340 -23.92 -20.11 15.70
C ARG A 340 -23.20 -20.15 17.02
N LEU A 341 -23.42 -21.22 17.76
CA LEU A 341 -22.66 -21.52 18.95
C LEU A 341 -21.29 -22.02 18.52
N ASP A 342 -20.33 -21.12 18.50
CA ASP A 342 -18.95 -21.54 18.68
C ASP A 342 -18.37 -20.83 19.90
N LEU A 343 -18.45 -21.54 21.03
CA LEU A 343 -17.78 -21.19 22.26
C LEU A 343 -16.35 -21.73 22.14
N GLY A 344 -15.41 -20.88 21.71
CA GLY A 344 -13.98 -21.14 21.89
C GLY A 344 -13.58 -21.32 23.35
N ASN A 345 -12.30 -21.64 23.60
CA ASN A 345 -11.70 -21.75 24.93
C ASN A 345 -10.46 -20.87 25.04
#